data_AF-A0A512UDF9-F1
#
_entry.id   AF-A0A512UDF9-F1
#
_cell.length_a   1.000
_cell.length_b   1.000
_cell.length_c   1.000
_cell.angle_alpha   90.00
_cell.angle_beta   90.00
_cell.angle_gamma   90.00
#
_symmetry.space_group_name_H-M   'P 1'
#
loop_
_entity.id
_entity.type
_entity.pdbx_description
1 polymer ?
#
loop_
_entity_poly.entity_id
_entity_poly.type
_entity_poly.pdbx_seq_one_letter_code
_entity_poly.pdbx_strand_id
1 'polypeptide(L)'
;MRFHSAFIMVLSSVAAASITTNTQVVYDSDIVRVMQSIFKERGRNLAKVEPNNNPSRPVNESQIIQNHLELFVENLKSYIYFSHFDFYSFCEEQEALAQDLLAIGDQVKKVKSLERGVSKAYIFAKTILWDMMYASLKLKQYNASEGKEYTLLTQMIELNIRLLILRTSQGKLDRSVTKYAINLRIFWNEMCCWNTQFVVMENLPVEMRILFENYMSHAKDTILSLWREIPGEKGELCCEES
;
A
#
# COMPACT_ATOMS: atom_id res chain seq x y z
N MET A 1 -17.77 15.51 -54.75
CA MET A 1 -16.90 14.38 -54.32
C MET A 1 -17.37 13.93 -52.95
N ARG A 2 -17.93 12.73 -52.85
CA ARG A 2 -18.47 12.13 -51.62
C ARG A 2 -17.41 11.19 -51.06
N PHE A 3 -16.86 11.48 -49.88
CA PHE A 3 -16.02 10.51 -49.15
C PHE A 3 -16.94 9.60 -48.34
N HIS A 4 -16.96 8.32 -48.69
CA HIS A 4 -17.63 7.28 -47.94
C HIS A 4 -16.85 6.97 -46.66
N SER A 5 -17.55 7.11 -45.55
CA SER A 5 -17.19 6.64 -44.21
C SER A 5 -17.30 5.12 -44.19
N ALA A 6 -16.20 4.44 -43.87
CA ALA A 6 -16.19 3.02 -43.56
C ALA A 6 -15.57 2.85 -42.16
N PHE A 7 -16.44 2.81 -41.15
CA PHE A 7 -16.09 2.53 -39.77
C PHE A 7 -16.07 1.01 -39.59
N ILE A 8 -14.88 0.42 -39.53
CA ILE A 8 -14.69 -1.01 -39.24
C ILE A 8 -14.75 -1.17 -37.71
N MET A 9 -15.82 -1.81 -37.22
CA MET A 9 -15.98 -2.18 -35.83
C MET A 9 -15.30 -3.55 -35.61
N VAL A 10 -14.11 -3.56 -35.03
CA VAL A 10 -13.43 -4.80 -34.60
C VAL A 10 -13.84 -5.12 -33.17
N LEU A 11 -14.68 -6.14 -33.01
CA LEU A 11 -14.95 -6.78 -31.72
C LEU A 11 -13.81 -7.76 -31.41
N SER A 12 -12.84 -7.34 -30.59
CA SER A 12 -11.88 -8.23 -29.96
C SER A 12 -12.40 -8.68 -28.60
N SER A 13 -12.88 -9.91 -28.57
CA SER A 13 -13.09 -10.72 -27.37
C SER A 13 -11.77 -10.88 -26.61
N VAL A 14 -11.63 -10.23 -25.46
CA VAL A 14 -10.53 -10.51 -24.53
C VAL A 14 -11.02 -11.50 -23.48
N ALA A 15 -10.53 -12.73 -23.57
CA ALA A 15 -10.66 -13.72 -22.53
C ALA A 15 -9.98 -13.20 -21.25
N ALA A 16 -10.75 -13.12 -20.15
CA ALA A 16 -10.26 -12.76 -18.84
C ALA A 16 -9.40 -13.91 -18.25
N ALA A 17 -8.14 -13.98 -18.67
CA ALA A 17 -7.13 -14.67 -17.88
C ALA A 17 -6.91 -13.83 -16.61
N SER A 18 -7.26 -14.38 -15.45
CA SER A 18 -6.94 -13.78 -14.15
C SER A 18 -5.43 -13.81 -13.94
N ILE A 19 -4.74 -12.83 -14.52
CA ILE A 19 -3.37 -12.50 -14.17
C ILE A 19 -3.48 -11.92 -12.76
N THR A 20 -3.12 -12.72 -11.75
CA THR A 20 -2.61 -12.16 -10.50
C THR A 20 -1.33 -11.43 -10.88
N THR A 21 -1.47 -10.19 -11.34
CA THR A 21 -0.36 -9.27 -11.53
C THR A 21 0.22 -9.06 -10.15
N ASN A 22 1.28 -9.81 -9.87
CA ASN A 22 2.24 -9.43 -8.87
C ASN A 22 2.87 -8.15 -9.43
N THR A 23 2.17 -7.02 -9.26
CA THR A 23 2.66 -5.69 -9.62
C THR A 23 3.83 -5.42 -8.69
N GLN A 24 4.98 -5.99 -9.04
CA GLN A 24 6.25 -5.64 -8.44
C GLN A 24 6.45 -4.18 -8.83
N VAL A 25 6.13 -3.29 -7.90
CA VAL A 25 6.63 -1.92 -7.93
C VAL A 25 8.14 -2.06 -8.11
N VAL A 26 8.64 -1.70 -9.30
CA VAL A 26 10.06 -1.74 -9.59
C VAL A 26 10.68 -0.62 -8.78
N TYR A 27 11.11 -0.97 -7.57
CA TYR A 27 11.82 -0.04 -6.71
C TYR A 27 13.13 0.34 -7.39
N ASP A 28 13.36 1.65 -7.48
CA ASP A 28 14.62 2.21 -7.95
C ASP A 28 15.78 1.60 -7.14
N SER A 29 16.83 1.14 -7.84
CA SER A 29 17.97 0.48 -7.23
C SER A 29 18.69 1.37 -6.21
N ASP A 30 18.64 2.69 -6.40
CA ASP A 30 19.22 3.66 -5.46
C ASP A 30 18.43 3.71 -4.15
N ILE A 31 17.11 3.55 -4.23
CA ILE A 31 16.25 3.47 -3.04
C ILE A 31 16.54 2.18 -2.29
N VAL A 32 16.64 1.05 -2.99
CA VAL A 32 17.02 -0.23 -2.37
C VAL A 32 18.36 -0.12 -1.64
N ARG A 33 19.34 0.61 -2.21
CA ARG A 33 20.66 0.83 -1.61
C ARG A 33 20.61 1.69 -0.35
N VAL A 34 19.86 2.80 -0.38
CA VAL A 34 19.65 3.67 0.81
C VAL A 34 18.96 2.90 1.93
N MET A 35 17.95 2.08 1.60
CA MET A 35 17.27 1.24 2.59
C MET A 35 18.24 0.22 3.21
N GLN A 36 19.08 -0.42 2.40
CA GLN A 36 20.07 -1.39 2.89
C GLN A 36 21.11 -0.78 3.85
N SER A 37 21.47 0.50 3.70
CA SER A 37 22.36 1.17 4.66
C SER A 37 21.70 1.42 6.02
N ILE A 38 20.42 1.80 6.05
CA ILE A 38 19.65 2.06 7.28
C ILE A 38 19.54 0.79 8.15
N PHE A 39 19.46 -0.38 7.51
CA PHE A 39 19.36 -1.67 8.21
C PHE A 39 20.62 -2.08 9.01
N LYS A 40 21.75 -1.37 8.93
CA LYS A 40 22.99 -1.78 9.60
C LYS A 40 23.22 -1.23 11.02
N GLU A 41 22.51 -0.19 11.48
CA GLU A 41 23.03 0.62 12.60
C GLU A 41 22.33 0.54 13.96
N ARG A 42 21.14 -0.05 14.13
CA ARG A 42 20.43 0.12 15.42
C ARG A 42 19.42 -0.96 15.82
N GLY A 43 19.88 -2.14 16.23
CA GLY A 43 19.02 -3.16 16.84
C GLY A 43 19.16 -3.22 18.36
N ARG A 44 18.14 -2.78 19.13
CA ARG A 44 17.89 -3.17 20.54
C ARG A 44 16.63 -2.47 21.07
N ASN A 45 15.56 -3.24 21.35
CA ASN A 45 14.69 -3.10 22.54
C ASN A 45 13.46 -4.04 22.57
N LEU A 46 13.08 -4.74 21.49
CA LEU A 46 11.93 -5.68 21.50
C LEU A 46 12.18 -7.06 22.16
N ALA A 47 13.27 -7.26 22.93
CA ALA A 47 13.72 -8.58 23.37
C ALA A 47 13.45 -8.95 24.85
N LYS A 48 12.62 -8.21 25.58
CA LYS A 48 12.25 -8.57 26.97
C LYS A 48 10.79 -8.98 27.09
N VAL A 49 10.43 -10.12 26.50
CA VAL A 49 9.27 -10.88 26.98
C VAL A 49 9.78 -11.75 28.11
N GLU A 50 9.39 -11.44 29.36
CA GLU A 50 9.77 -12.25 30.51
C GLU A 50 9.15 -13.65 30.38
N PRO A 51 9.95 -14.73 30.47
CA PRO A 51 9.44 -16.08 30.37
C PRO A 51 8.51 -16.38 31.55
N ASN A 52 7.24 -16.65 31.25
CA ASN A 52 6.27 -17.08 32.24
C ASN A 52 6.59 -18.53 32.65
N ASN A 53 7.09 -18.74 33.87
CA ASN A 53 7.63 -20.00 34.41
C ASN A 53 6.56 -21.08 34.69
N ASN A 54 5.50 -21.18 33.89
CA ASN A 54 4.45 -22.17 34.09
C ASN A 54 4.68 -23.38 33.16
N PRO A 55 5.20 -24.53 33.65
CA PRO A 55 5.72 -25.62 32.82
C PRO A 55 4.66 -26.49 32.11
N SER A 56 3.40 -26.08 32.07
CA SER A 56 2.27 -26.96 31.73
C SER A 56 1.68 -26.78 30.32
N ARG A 57 2.19 -25.86 29.50
CA ARG A 57 1.73 -25.73 28.10
C ARG A 57 2.87 -25.31 27.17
N PRO A 58 3.14 -26.04 26.07
CA PRO A 58 4.09 -25.58 25.06
C PRO A 58 3.60 -24.24 24.52
N VAL A 59 4.47 -23.22 24.61
CA VAL A 59 4.19 -21.89 24.08
C VAL A 59 4.04 -21.99 22.57
N ASN A 60 2.91 -21.51 22.03
CA ASN A 60 2.71 -21.45 20.59
C ASN A 60 3.52 -20.28 20.02
N GLU A 61 4.79 -20.53 19.68
CA GLU A 61 5.71 -19.53 19.11
C GLU A 61 5.11 -18.84 17.88
N SER A 62 4.40 -19.57 17.01
CA SER A 62 3.72 -19.00 15.83
C SER A 62 2.71 -17.91 16.22
N GLN A 63 1.93 -18.14 17.28
CA GLN A 63 0.95 -17.16 17.75
C GLN A 63 1.63 -15.90 18.32
N ILE A 64 2.75 -16.06 19.02
CA ILE A 64 3.51 -14.91 19.54
C ILE A 64 4.01 -14.05 18.38
N ILE A 65 4.59 -14.68 17.35
CA ILE A 65 5.09 -13.97 16.18
C ILE A 65 3.94 -13.32 15.40
N GLN A 66 2.80 -14.00 15.26
CA GLN A 66 1.60 -13.45 14.64
C GLN A 66 1.12 -12.19 15.38
N ASN A 67 1.10 -12.22 16.71
CA ASN A 67 0.76 -11.05 17.53
C ASN A 67 1.78 -9.90 17.35
N HIS A 68 3.08 -10.20 17.29
CA HIS A 68 4.10 -9.17 17.01
C HIS A 68 3.90 -8.53 15.64
N LEU A 69 3.56 -9.32 14.62
CA LEU A 69 3.27 -8.82 13.27
C LEU A 69 2.01 -7.95 13.22
N GLU A 70 0.96 -8.34 13.95
CA GLU A 70 -0.25 -7.53 14.09
C GLU A 70 0.04 -6.19 14.74
N LEU A 71 0.72 -6.18 15.90
CA LEU A 71 1.11 -4.96 16.59
C LEU A 71 2.02 -4.07 15.72
N PHE A 72 2.94 -4.67 14.97
CA PHE A 72 3.81 -3.93 14.06
C PHE A 72 3.04 -3.26 12.92
N VAL A 73 2.09 -3.96 12.29
CA VAL A 73 1.24 -3.37 11.24
C VAL A 73 0.35 -2.26 11.80
N GLU A 74 -0.21 -2.43 13.00
CA GLU A 74 -0.98 -1.36 13.64
C GLU A 74 -0.11 -0.16 14.00
N ASN A 75 1.15 -0.36 14.39
CA ASN A 75 2.12 0.72 14.58
C ASN A 75 2.38 1.49 13.27
N LEU A 76 2.57 0.78 12.14
CA LEU A 76 2.71 1.43 10.82
C LEU A 76 1.45 2.23 10.44
N LYS A 77 0.26 1.68 10.68
CA LYS A 77 -1.00 2.39 10.39
C LYS A 77 -1.23 3.61 11.28
N SER A 78 -0.57 3.72 12.43
CA SER A 78 -0.74 4.88 13.32
C SER A 78 -0.32 6.20 12.67
N TYR A 79 0.54 6.15 11.65
CA TYR A 79 0.94 7.29 10.82
C TYR A 79 -0.05 7.64 9.71
N ILE A 80 -1.07 6.81 9.50
CA ILE A 80 -2.01 6.92 8.38
C ILE A 80 -3.35 7.41 8.92
N TYR A 81 -3.66 8.66 8.63
CA TYR A 81 -4.95 9.24 8.96
C TYR A 81 -5.93 9.05 7.80
N PHE A 82 -7.22 9.16 8.11
CA PHE A 82 -8.23 9.10 7.05
C PHE A 82 -8.04 10.20 5.99
N SER A 83 -7.52 11.36 6.36
CA SER A 83 -7.35 12.52 5.46
C SER A 83 -5.96 12.66 4.84
N HIS A 84 -4.91 12.10 5.46
CA HIS A 84 -3.51 12.32 5.03
C HIS A 84 -2.59 11.23 5.59
N PHE A 85 -1.37 11.16 5.07
CA PHE A 85 -0.28 10.35 5.61
C PHE A 85 0.72 11.28 6.33
N ASP A 86 0.96 11.05 7.62
CA ASP A 86 1.95 11.82 8.39
C ASP A 86 3.37 11.31 8.12
N PHE A 87 3.83 11.61 6.91
CA PHE A 87 5.14 11.17 6.44
C PHE A 87 6.29 11.84 7.19
N TYR A 88 6.06 12.99 7.85
CA TYR A 88 7.06 13.66 8.66
C TYR A 88 7.39 12.85 9.91
N SER A 89 6.38 12.56 10.75
CA SER A 89 6.60 11.73 11.93
C SER A 89 7.06 10.31 11.57
N PHE A 90 6.53 9.74 10.48
CA PHE A 90 7.01 8.45 9.99
C PHE A 90 8.51 8.49 9.61
N CYS A 91 8.98 9.56 8.94
CA CYS A 91 10.39 9.68 8.56
C CYS A 91 11.34 9.71 9.77
N GLU A 92 10.89 10.21 10.92
CA GLU A 92 11.66 10.24 12.16
C GLU A 92 11.83 8.84 12.77
N GLU A 93 10.88 7.93 12.55
CA GLU A 93 10.85 6.60 13.16
C GLU A 93 11.14 5.43 12.19
N GLN A 94 11.14 5.66 10.87
CA GLN A 94 11.24 4.58 9.86
C GLN A 94 12.46 3.67 10.03
N GLU A 95 13.59 4.20 10.53
CA GLU A 95 14.79 3.41 10.77
C GLU A 95 14.61 2.43 11.93
N ALA A 96 13.96 2.87 13.01
CA ALA A 96 13.65 2.00 14.16
C ALA A 96 12.64 0.92 13.75
N LEU A 97 11.59 1.29 13.00
CA LEU A 97 10.59 0.37 12.47
C LEU A 97 11.21 -0.70 11.56
N ALA A 98 12.18 -0.31 10.73
CA ALA A 98 12.93 -1.23 9.89
C ALA A 98 13.72 -2.27 10.72
N GLN A 99 14.35 -1.85 11.81
CA GLN A 99 15.08 -2.74 12.71
C GLN A 99 14.15 -3.69 13.47
N ASP A 100 12.99 -3.19 13.90
CA ASP A 100 11.97 -4.01 14.54
C ASP A 100 11.46 -5.12 13.59
N LEU A 101 11.19 -4.78 12.32
CA LEU A 101 10.79 -5.78 11.33
C LEU A 101 11.89 -6.81 11.06
N LEU A 102 13.17 -6.42 11.03
CA LEU A 102 14.28 -7.38 10.91
C LEU A 102 14.29 -8.36 12.09
N ALA A 103 14.14 -7.85 13.32
CA ALA A 103 14.11 -8.68 14.51
C ALA A 103 12.93 -9.67 14.49
N ILE A 104 11.74 -9.23 14.04
CA ILE A 104 10.59 -10.12 13.82
C ILE A 104 10.93 -11.16 12.75
N GLY A 105 11.56 -10.76 11.63
CA GLY A 105 11.95 -11.66 10.56
C GLY A 105 12.91 -12.76 10.99
N ASP A 106 13.83 -12.47 11.91
CA ASP A 106 14.71 -13.48 12.51
C ASP A 106 13.97 -14.45 13.42
N GLN A 107 12.85 -14.05 14.04
CA GLN A 107 11.96 -14.97 14.75
C GLN A 107 11.19 -15.86 13.76
N VAL A 108 10.65 -15.28 12.68
CA VAL A 108 9.93 -16.02 11.62
C VAL A 108 10.80 -17.14 11.04
N LYS A 109 12.10 -16.89 10.81
CA LYS A 109 13.04 -17.90 10.28
C LYS A 109 13.26 -19.09 11.22
N LYS A 110 13.08 -18.92 12.53
CA LYS A 110 13.33 -19.96 13.54
C LYS A 110 12.18 -20.96 13.65
N VAL A 111 10.96 -20.51 13.36
CA VAL A 111 9.77 -21.38 13.37
C VAL A 111 9.81 -22.28 12.14
N LYS A 112 10.28 -23.53 12.32
CA LYS A 112 10.55 -24.52 11.27
C LYS A 112 9.32 -24.92 10.46
N SER A 113 8.12 -24.76 11.01
CA SER A 113 6.86 -24.89 10.28
C SER A 113 6.46 -23.52 9.75
N LEU A 114 6.65 -23.31 8.44
CA LEU A 114 6.09 -22.18 7.70
C LEU A 114 4.56 -22.21 7.79
N GLU A 115 4.01 -21.82 8.93
CA GLU A 115 2.60 -21.49 9.03
C GLU A 115 2.34 -20.39 8.01
N ARG A 116 1.57 -20.75 6.98
CA ARG A 116 1.30 -19.89 5.83
C ARG A 116 0.79 -18.51 6.25
N GLY A 117 0.08 -18.44 7.39
CA GLY A 117 -0.37 -17.20 8.01
C GLY A 117 0.77 -16.27 8.41
N VAL A 118 1.72 -16.76 9.22
CA VAL A 118 2.86 -15.97 9.72
C VAL A 118 3.73 -15.46 8.57
N SER A 119 4.05 -16.31 7.60
CA SER A 119 4.84 -15.88 6.44
C SER A 119 4.13 -14.82 5.61
N LYS A 120 2.82 -14.96 5.42
CA LYS A 120 2.01 -13.98 4.68
C LYS A 120 1.92 -12.64 5.41
N ALA A 121 1.72 -12.67 6.73
CA ALA A 121 1.68 -11.47 7.56
C ALA A 121 3.05 -10.75 7.56
N TYR A 122 4.16 -11.49 7.65
CA TYR A 122 5.50 -10.90 7.56
C TYR A 122 5.78 -10.25 6.21
N ILE A 123 5.41 -10.91 5.10
CA ILE A 123 5.53 -10.33 3.76
C ILE A 123 4.71 -9.05 3.66
N PHE A 124 3.48 -9.06 4.17
CA PHE A 124 2.61 -7.90 4.12
C PHE A 124 3.14 -6.72 4.96
N ALA A 125 3.59 -6.97 6.19
CA ALA A 125 4.23 -5.97 7.05
C ALA A 125 5.45 -5.32 6.37
N LYS A 126 6.25 -6.15 5.69
CA LYS A 126 7.40 -5.70 4.90
C LYS A 126 6.99 -4.81 3.72
N THR A 127 5.94 -5.19 3.02
CA THR A 127 5.38 -4.40 1.92
C THR A 127 4.87 -3.03 2.40
N ILE A 128 4.07 -2.98 3.46
CA ILE A 128 3.57 -1.69 4.01
C ILE A 128 4.75 -0.77 4.37
N LEU A 129 5.73 -1.29 5.13
CA LEU A 129 6.87 -0.47 5.55
C LEU A 129 7.58 0.13 4.33
N TRP A 130 7.85 -0.69 3.31
CA TRP A 130 8.51 -0.21 2.09
C TRP A 130 7.67 0.78 1.29
N ASP A 131 6.37 0.54 1.15
CA ASP A 131 5.46 1.46 0.46
C ASP A 131 5.46 2.83 1.17
N MET A 132 5.39 2.84 2.51
CA MET A 132 5.43 4.06 3.32
C MET A 132 6.77 4.79 3.22
N MET A 133 7.91 4.08 3.27
CA MET A 133 9.24 4.67 3.10
C MET A 133 9.42 5.28 1.70
N TYR A 134 8.98 4.57 0.66
CA TYR A 134 9.02 5.05 -0.72
C TYR A 134 8.13 6.28 -0.92
N ALA A 135 6.88 6.22 -0.44
CA ALA A 135 5.96 7.34 -0.48
C ALA A 135 6.52 8.55 0.25
N SER A 136 7.10 8.37 1.44
CA SER A 136 7.69 9.46 2.23
C SER A 136 8.83 10.17 1.49
N LEU A 137 9.70 9.41 0.81
CA LEU A 137 10.75 9.99 -0.03
C LEU A 137 10.16 10.83 -1.17
N LYS A 138 9.12 10.32 -1.83
CA LYS A 138 8.45 11.00 -2.95
C LYS A 138 7.67 12.22 -2.50
N LEU A 139 6.96 12.15 -1.38
CA LEU A 139 6.26 13.28 -0.78
C LEU A 139 7.25 14.38 -0.40
N LYS A 140 8.39 14.03 0.23
CA LYS A 140 9.46 15.01 0.52
C LYS A 140 10.00 15.68 -0.75
N GLN A 141 10.14 14.92 -1.84
CA GLN A 141 10.60 15.45 -3.13
C GLN A 141 9.58 16.42 -3.75
N TYR A 142 8.31 16.03 -3.84
CA TYR A 142 7.30 16.79 -4.58
C TYR A 142 6.62 17.88 -3.74
N ASN A 143 6.58 17.76 -2.41
CA ASN A 143 5.98 18.77 -1.53
C ASN A 143 6.79 20.09 -1.51
N ALA A 144 8.05 20.06 -1.94
CA ALA A 144 8.87 21.26 -2.13
C ALA A 144 8.64 21.93 -3.49
N SER A 145 7.93 21.28 -4.41
CA SER A 145 7.63 21.81 -5.74
C SER A 145 6.30 22.57 -5.71
N GLU A 146 6.29 23.76 -6.31
CA GLU A 146 5.07 24.53 -6.51
C GLU A 146 4.36 24.04 -7.77
N GLY A 147 3.03 23.99 -7.76
CA GLY A 147 2.23 23.61 -8.93
C GLY A 147 1.05 22.71 -8.57
N LYS A 148 -0.02 22.83 -9.35
CA LYS A 148 -1.24 22.05 -9.15
C LYS A 148 -1.00 20.57 -9.51
N GLU A 149 -0.16 20.31 -10.49
CA GLU A 149 0.26 18.98 -10.93
C GLU A 149 1.00 18.19 -9.84
N TYR A 150 1.91 18.84 -9.10
CA TYR A 150 2.61 18.23 -7.97
C TYR A 150 1.67 18.00 -6.79
N THR A 151 0.71 18.89 -6.57
CA THR A 151 -0.34 18.72 -5.57
C THR A 151 -1.21 17.50 -5.87
N LEU A 152 -1.67 17.32 -7.11
CA LEU A 152 -2.45 16.14 -7.49
C LEU A 152 -1.62 14.85 -7.41
N LEU A 153 -0.34 14.90 -7.80
CA LEU A 153 0.55 13.75 -7.69
C LEU A 153 0.77 13.33 -6.23
N THR A 154 1.06 14.28 -5.34
CA THR A 154 1.23 14.01 -3.91
C THR A 154 -0.05 13.44 -3.29
N GLN A 155 -1.21 13.99 -3.62
CA GLN A 155 -2.51 13.44 -3.21
C GLN A 155 -2.72 11.99 -3.67
N MET A 156 -2.36 11.67 -4.92
CA MET A 156 -2.47 10.30 -5.42
C MET A 156 -1.49 9.34 -4.72
N ILE A 157 -0.27 9.79 -4.38
CA ILE A 157 0.70 9.02 -3.60
C ILE A 157 0.14 8.76 -2.19
N GLU A 158 -0.36 9.80 -1.51
CA GLU A 158 -0.95 9.65 -0.18
C GLU A 158 -2.16 8.71 -0.17
N LEU A 159 -3.00 8.76 -1.20
CA LEU A 159 -4.15 7.87 -1.32
C LEU A 159 -3.74 6.40 -1.35
N ASN A 160 -2.66 6.07 -2.07
CA ASN A 160 -2.12 4.71 -2.08
C ASN A 160 -1.74 4.23 -0.67
N ILE A 161 -1.19 5.11 0.16
CA ILE A 161 -0.87 4.81 1.56
C ILE A 161 -2.14 4.76 2.43
N ARG A 162 -3.07 5.72 2.26
CA ARG A 162 -4.35 5.75 2.97
C ARG A 162 -5.16 4.48 2.76
N LEU A 163 -5.09 3.85 1.58
CA LEU A 163 -5.74 2.57 1.31
C LEU A 163 -5.25 1.42 2.20
N LEU A 164 -4.06 1.51 2.78
CA LEU A 164 -3.52 0.50 3.69
C LEU A 164 -4.26 0.46 5.03
N ILE A 165 -4.93 1.55 5.45
CA ILE A 165 -5.74 1.58 6.68
C ILE A 165 -6.89 0.57 6.63
N LEU A 166 -7.37 0.24 5.42
CA LEU A 166 -8.48 -0.69 5.19
C LEU A 166 -8.02 -2.15 5.12
N ARG A 167 -6.73 -2.45 5.37
CA ARG A 167 -6.19 -3.80 5.28
C ARG A 167 -5.81 -4.35 6.65
N THR A 168 -6.10 -5.62 6.92
CA THR A 168 -5.63 -6.33 8.11
C THR A 168 -4.12 -6.59 8.02
N SER A 169 -3.49 -7.05 9.10
CA SER A 169 -2.10 -7.52 9.12
C SER A 169 -1.77 -8.65 8.13
N GLN A 170 -2.79 -9.25 7.50
CA GLN A 170 -2.64 -10.29 6.49
C GLN A 170 -2.92 -9.78 5.06
N GLY A 171 -3.09 -8.47 4.89
CA GLY A 171 -3.34 -7.82 3.60
C GLY A 171 -4.74 -8.05 3.03
N LYS A 172 -5.71 -8.40 3.88
CA LYS A 172 -7.13 -8.58 3.52
C LYS A 172 -7.96 -7.37 3.93
N LEU A 173 -9.13 -7.16 3.35
CA LEU A 173 -10.03 -6.09 3.78
C LEU A 173 -10.37 -6.22 5.26
N ASP A 174 -10.07 -5.17 6.02
CA ASP A 174 -10.35 -5.08 7.45
C ASP A 174 -11.77 -4.59 7.69
N ARG A 175 -12.67 -5.53 7.96
CA ARG A 175 -14.07 -5.23 8.24
C ARG A 175 -14.30 -4.69 9.65
N SER A 176 -13.29 -4.70 10.52
CA SER A 176 -13.37 -4.08 11.84
C SER A 176 -13.28 -2.55 11.75
N VAL A 177 -12.71 -2.03 10.64
CA VAL A 177 -12.66 -0.59 10.38
C VAL A 177 -14.08 -0.05 10.17
N THR A 178 -14.46 0.89 11.02
CA THR A 178 -15.78 1.53 10.94
C THR A 178 -15.98 2.17 9.58
N LYS A 179 -17.12 1.89 8.93
CA LYS A 179 -17.50 2.43 7.61
C LYS A 179 -16.51 2.08 6.48
N TYR A 180 -15.80 0.95 6.55
CA TYR A 180 -14.82 0.53 5.54
C TYR A 180 -15.32 0.66 4.07
N ALA A 181 -16.57 0.26 3.79
CA ALA A 181 -17.13 0.33 2.44
C ALA A 181 -17.38 1.77 1.95
N ILE A 182 -17.85 2.64 2.86
CA ILE A 182 -18.04 4.06 2.58
C ILE A 182 -16.68 4.72 2.35
N ASN A 183 -15.70 4.42 3.20
CA ASN A 183 -14.33 4.94 3.07
C ASN A 183 -13.73 4.55 1.72
N LEU A 184 -13.91 3.30 1.28
CA LEU A 184 -13.43 2.83 -0.01
C LEU A 184 -14.11 3.56 -1.19
N ARG A 185 -15.40 3.88 -1.09
CA ARG A 185 -16.12 4.70 -2.08
C ARG A 185 -15.63 6.16 -2.08
N ILE A 186 -15.33 6.73 -0.92
CA ILE A 186 -14.74 8.08 -0.82
C ILE A 186 -13.38 8.10 -1.53
N PHE A 187 -12.51 7.14 -1.24
CA PHE A 187 -11.20 7.01 -1.90
C PHE A 187 -11.33 6.84 -3.42
N TRP A 188 -12.31 6.08 -3.90
CA TRP A 188 -12.61 5.97 -5.32
C TRP A 188 -12.99 7.32 -5.95
N ASN A 189 -13.90 8.06 -5.31
CA ASN A 189 -14.36 9.35 -5.81
C ASN A 189 -13.24 10.40 -5.81
N GLU A 190 -12.40 10.43 -4.76
CA GLU A 190 -11.21 11.28 -4.70
C GLU A 190 -10.27 10.98 -5.88
N MET A 191 -9.95 9.70 -6.12
CA MET A 191 -9.11 9.26 -7.24
C MET A 191 -9.67 9.71 -8.59
N CYS A 192 -10.97 9.46 -8.85
CA CYS A 192 -11.61 9.86 -10.11
C CYS A 192 -11.57 11.39 -10.29
N CYS A 193 -11.88 12.16 -9.24
CA CYS A 193 -11.86 13.62 -9.27
C CYS A 193 -10.45 14.15 -9.60
N TRP A 194 -9.41 13.64 -8.95
CA TRP A 194 -8.04 14.06 -9.22
C TRP A 194 -7.58 13.66 -10.62
N ASN A 195 -7.98 12.49 -11.10
CA ASN A 195 -7.69 12.08 -12.48
C ASN A 195 -8.31 13.03 -13.50
N THR A 196 -9.60 13.36 -13.36
CA THR A 196 -10.26 14.34 -14.25
C THR A 196 -9.53 15.67 -14.25
N GLN A 197 -9.14 16.16 -13.06
CA GLN A 197 -8.38 17.42 -12.94
C GLN A 197 -6.99 17.35 -13.56
N PHE A 198 -6.31 16.20 -13.50
CA PHE A 198 -4.97 16.02 -14.04
C PHE A 198 -4.97 15.89 -15.56
N VAL A 199 -5.94 15.15 -16.13
CA VAL A 199 -6.07 14.93 -17.58
C VAL A 199 -6.27 16.23 -18.35
N VAL A 200 -7.04 17.17 -17.82
CA VAL A 200 -7.32 18.46 -18.47
C VAL A 200 -6.15 19.45 -18.40
N MET A 201 -5.07 19.14 -17.68
CA MET A 201 -3.89 20.01 -17.63
C MET A 201 -3.12 19.94 -18.95
N GLU A 202 -2.93 21.09 -19.58
CA GLU A 202 -2.14 21.25 -20.79
C GLU A 202 -0.64 21.37 -20.47
N ASN A 203 0.23 21.04 -21.43
CA ASN A 203 1.68 21.25 -21.37
C ASN A 203 2.45 20.55 -20.23
N LEU A 204 1.86 19.52 -19.59
CA LEU A 204 2.61 18.68 -18.66
C LEU A 204 3.70 17.87 -19.36
N PRO A 205 4.92 17.76 -18.76
CA PRO A 205 5.93 16.82 -19.20
C PRO A 205 5.39 15.39 -19.28
N VAL A 206 5.86 14.61 -20.27
CA VAL A 206 5.40 13.24 -20.49
C VAL A 206 5.69 12.35 -19.28
N GLU A 207 6.84 12.57 -18.64
CA GLU A 207 7.29 11.83 -17.46
C GLU A 207 6.33 12.03 -16.28
N MET A 208 5.79 13.24 -16.11
CA MET A 208 4.83 13.57 -15.06
C MET A 208 3.50 12.85 -15.29
N ARG A 209 3.06 12.73 -16.56
CA ARG A 209 1.84 11.99 -16.92
C ARG A 209 1.96 10.51 -16.62
N ILE A 210 3.05 9.90 -17.08
CA ILE A 210 3.35 8.48 -16.83
C ILE A 210 3.40 8.22 -15.32
N LEU A 211 4.06 9.10 -14.56
CA LEU A 211 4.17 8.95 -13.12
C LEU A 211 2.81 9.01 -12.43
N PHE A 212 1.97 9.98 -12.76
CA PHE A 212 0.62 10.09 -12.20
C PHE A 212 -0.26 8.88 -12.56
N GLU A 213 -0.24 8.46 -13.83
CA GLU A 213 -0.99 7.28 -14.31
C GLU A 213 -0.58 6.01 -13.58
N ASN A 214 0.71 5.83 -13.28
CA ASN A 214 1.20 4.68 -12.51
C ASN A 214 0.62 4.66 -11.09
N TYR A 215 0.64 5.78 -10.36
CA TYR A 215 0.05 5.85 -9.01
C TYR A 215 -1.47 5.70 -9.02
N MET A 216 -2.15 6.28 -10.01
CA MET A 216 -3.59 6.12 -10.19
C MET A 216 -3.95 4.65 -10.47
N SER A 217 -3.22 3.99 -11.37
CA SER A 217 -3.44 2.58 -11.70
C SER A 217 -3.30 1.70 -10.45
N HIS A 218 -2.27 1.95 -9.63
CA HIS A 218 -2.07 1.21 -8.38
C HIS A 218 -3.20 1.46 -7.36
N ALA A 219 -3.66 2.69 -7.20
CA ALA A 219 -4.79 3.03 -6.33
C ALA A 219 -6.07 2.33 -6.80
N LYS A 220 -6.36 2.40 -8.11
CA LYS A 220 -7.50 1.76 -8.75
C LYS A 220 -7.50 0.25 -8.53
N ASP A 221 -6.39 -0.42 -8.80
CA ASP A 221 -6.25 -1.87 -8.61
C ASP A 221 -6.44 -2.26 -7.15
N THR A 222 -5.87 -1.50 -6.22
CA THR A 222 -6.07 -1.72 -4.78
C THR A 222 -7.53 -1.55 -4.38
N ILE A 223 -8.19 -0.48 -4.83
CA ILE A 223 -9.60 -0.23 -4.51
C ILE A 223 -10.49 -1.34 -5.05
N LEU A 224 -10.33 -1.73 -6.32
CA LEU A 224 -11.11 -2.79 -6.94
C LEU A 224 -10.88 -4.14 -6.27
N SER A 225 -9.63 -4.42 -5.87
CA SER A 225 -9.29 -5.64 -5.11
C SER A 225 -10.02 -5.68 -3.76
N LEU A 226 -10.00 -4.59 -3.00
CA LEU A 226 -10.71 -4.49 -1.72
C LEU A 226 -12.23 -4.52 -1.90
N TRP A 227 -12.76 -3.89 -2.95
CA TRP A 227 -14.20 -3.84 -3.23
C TRP A 227 -14.77 -5.25 -3.46
N ARG A 228 -14.03 -6.11 -4.16
CA ARG A 228 -14.41 -7.53 -4.38
C ARG A 228 -14.49 -8.34 -3.09
N GLU A 229 -13.88 -7.90 -2.00
CA GLU A 229 -13.94 -8.58 -0.70
C GLU A 229 -15.17 -8.19 0.14
N ILE A 230 -16.02 -7.25 -0.34
CA ILE A 230 -17.23 -6.80 0.36
C ILE A 230 -18.41 -7.74 0.04
N PRO A 231 -19.05 -8.39 1.04
CA PRO A 231 -20.21 -9.25 0.80
C PRO A 231 -21.43 -8.44 0.33
N GLY A 232 -22.11 -8.92 -0.70
CA GLY A 232 -23.42 -8.40 -1.14
C GLY A 232 -23.36 -7.16 -2.04
N GLU A 233 -22.21 -6.49 -2.16
CA GLU A 233 -22.03 -5.40 -3.12
C GLU A 233 -21.80 -5.97 -4.53
N LYS A 234 -22.80 -5.81 -5.40
CA LYS A 234 -22.71 -6.12 -6.84
C LYS A 234 -22.55 -4.87 -7.70
N GLY A 235 -22.56 -3.68 -7.08
CA GLY A 235 -22.39 -2.42 -7.78
C GLY A 235 -20.97 -2.30 -8.33
N GLU A 236 -20.86 -1.92 -9.60
CA GLU A 236 -19.60 -1.47 -10.17
C GLU A 236 -19.27 -0.08 -9.62
N LEU A 237 -18.00 0.13 -9.25
CA LEU A 237 -17.48 1.46 -9.00
C LEU A 237 -17.27 2.13 -10.35
N CYS A 238 -18.16 3.04 -10.73
CA CYS A 238 -18.01 3.85 -11.92
C CYS A 238 -17.37 5.19 -11.53
N CYS A 239 -16.35 5.65 -12.27
CA CYS A 239 -16.07 7.07 -12.27
C CYS A 239 -17.22 7.70 -13.08
N GLU A 240 -18.05 8.53 -12.45
CA GLU A 240 -18.98 9.34 -13.21
C GLU A 240 -18.15 10.26 -14.11
N GLU A 241 -18.32 10.15 -15.43
CA GLU A 241 -17.77 11.11 -16.39
C GLU A 241 -18.52 12.43 -16.16
N SER A 242 -17.94 13.29 -15.33
CA SER A 242 -18.45 14.63 -15.01
C SER A 242 -18.01 15.66 -16.06
#